data_AF-A0A9E4DW31-F1
#
_entry.id   AF-A0A9E4DW31-F1
#
_cell.length_a   1.000
_cell.length_b   1.000
_cell.length_c   1.000
_cell.angle_alpha   90.00
_cell.angle_beta   90.00
_cell.angle_gamma   90.00
#
_symmetry.space_group_name_H-M   'P 1'
#
loop_
_entity.id
_entity.type
_entity.pdbx_description
1 polymer ?
#
loop_
_entity_poly.entity_id
_entity_poly.type
_entity_poly.pdbx_seq_one_letter_code
_entity_poly.pdbx_strand_id
1 'polypeptide(L)' 'MAYSSLRDFVRKLERAGELKRIKAEVSPDLEITQITDRVSKAEG' A
#
# COMPACT_ATOMS: atom_id res chain seq x y z
N MET A 1 19.95 -4.27 8.31
CA MET A 1 18.78 -3.81 7.52
C MET A 1 17.90 -2.97 8.44
N ALA A 2 17.27 -1.89 7.94
CA ALA A 2 16.49 -0.97 8.79
C ALA A 2 15.22 -1.59 9.41
N TYR A 3 14.77 -2.75 8.89
CA TYR A 3 13.63 -3.52 9.38
C TYR A 3 14.01 -5.00 9.49
N SER A 4 13.46 -5.67 10.50
CA SER A 4 13.66 -7.10 10.77
C SER A 4 12.84 -8.01 9.85
N SER A 5 11.78 -7.50 9.21
CA SER A 5 10.97 -8.22 8.24
C SER A 5 10.13 -7.27 7.38
N LEU A 6 9.57 -7.78 6.28
CA LEU A 6 8.57 -7.05 5.49
C LEU A 6 7.33 -6.66 6.34
N ARG A 7 6.94 -7.52 7.29
CA ARG A 7 5.82 -7.26 8.20
C ARG A 7 6.11 -6.09 9.13
N ASP A 8 7.36 -5.94 9.56
CA ASP A 8 7.79 -4.79 10.37
C ASP A 8 7.78 -3.49 9.58
N PHE A 9 8.19 -3.54 8.32
CA PHE A 9 8.11 -2.38 7.43
C PHE A 9 6.65 -1.96 7.19
N VAL A 10 5.76 -2.89 6.86
CA VAL A 10 4.32 -2.62 6.69
C VAL A 10 3.72 -2.01 7.96
N ARG A 11 4.01 -2.57 9.13
CA ARG A 11 3.54 -2.03 10.42
C ARG A 11 4.03 -0.61 10.68
N LYS A 12 5.24 -0.26 10.24
CA LYS A 12 5.74 1.12 10.35
C LYS A 12 4.97 2.08 9.47
N LEU A 13 4.72 1.74 8.20
CA LEU A 13 3.93 2.58 7.28
C LEU A 13 2.51 2.82 7.82
N GLU A 14 1.88 1.79 8.40
CA GLU A 14 0.57 1.95 9.06
C GLU A 14 0.61 2.94 10.22
N ARG A 15 1.61 2.83 11.09
CA ARG A 15 1.77 3.73 12.25
C ARG A 15 2.08 5.16 11.83
N ALA A 16 2.80 5.34 10.73
CA ALA A 16 3.10 6.65 10.15
C ALA A 16 1.91 7.27 9.38
N GLY A 17 0.84 6.51 9.15
CA GLY A 17 -0.31 6.95 8.34
C GLY A 17 -0.08 6.90 6.83
N GLU A 18 1.06 6.34 6.39
CA GLU A 18 1.49 6.23 5.00
C GLU A 18 0.92 4.99 4.28
N LEU A 19 0.21 4.11 5.00
CA LEU A 19 -0.48 2.95 4.42
C LEU A 19 -1.99 3.06 4.58
N LYS A 20 -2.72 2.96 3.47
CA LYS A 20 -4.17 2.79 3.46
C LYS A 20 -4.53 1.31 3.20
N ARG A 21 -5.37 0.74 4.07
CA ARG A 21 -5.93 -0.62 3.89
C ARG A 21 -7.27 -0.55 3.17
N ILE A 22 -7.37 -1.26 2.06
CA ILE A 22 -8.61 -1.43 1.31
C ILE A 22 -9.29 -2.70 1.83
N LYS A 23 -10.48 -2.54 2.44
CA LYS A 23 -11.31 -3.68 2.92
C LYS A 23 -12.41 -4.07 1.93
N ALA A 24 -12.69 -3.20 0.96
CA ALA A 24 -13.62 -3.53 -0.12
C ALA A 24 -13.04 -4.63 -0.98
N GLU A 25 -13.91 -5.45 -1.56
CA GLU A 25 -13.52 -6.42 -2.57
C GLU A 25 -12.95 -5.69 -3.79
N VAL A 26 -11.85 -6.21 -4.34
CA VAL A 26 -11.18 -5.70 -5.52
C VAL A 26 -10.82 -6.84 -6.45
N SER A 27 -10.93 -6.61 -7.74
CA SER A 27 -10.55 -7.56 -8.79
C SER A 27 -9.02 -7.67 -8.89
N PRO A 28 -8.46 -8.88 -8.99
CA PRO A 28 -7.06 -9.05 -9.32
C PRO A 28 -6.76 -8.71 -10.79
N ASP A 29 -7.79 -8.71 -11.66
CA ASP A 29 -7.64 -8.35 -13.07
C ASP A 29 -7.64 -6.82 -13.22
N LEU A 30 -6.43 -6.26 -13.34
CA LEU A 30 -6.11 -4.84 -13.61
C LEU A 30 -6.55 -3.80 -12.58
N GLU A 31 -7.54 -4.06 -11.72
CA GLU A 31 -8.04 -3.07 -10.76
C GLU A 31 -6.99 -2.69 -9.71
N ILE A 32 -6.31 -3.67 -9.10
CA ILE A 32 -5.21 -3.40 -8.14
C ILE A 32 -4.12 -2.55 -8.79
N THR A 33 -3.79 -2.84 -10.05
CA THR A 33 -2.79 -2.08 -10.82
C THR A 33 -3.25 -0.65 -11.04
N GLN A 34 -4.51 -0.42 -11.41
CA GLN A 34 -5.05 0.92 -11.62
C GLN A 34 -5.06 1.75 -10.32
N ILE A 35 -5.42 1.12 -9.19
CA ILE A 35 -5.36 1.75 -7.87
C ILE A 35 -3.92 2.18 -7.57
N THR A 36 -2.96 1.27 -7.75
CA THR A 36 -1.54 1.54 -7.48
C THR A 36 -0.98 2.61 -8.41
N ASP A 37 -1.36 2.59 -9.69
CA ASP A 37 -0.92 3.54 -10.71
C ASP A 37 -1.40 4.96 -10.36
N ARG A 38 -2.68 5.11 -9.98
CA ARG A 38 -3.23 6.39 -9.56
C ARG A 38 -2.52 6.93 -8.31
N VAL A 39 -2.23 6.10 -7.31
CA VAL A 39 -1.53 6.54 -6.10
C VAL A 39 -0.07 6.91 -6.40
N SER A 40 0.60 6.18 -7.28
CA SER A 40 2.01 6.42 -7.62
C SER A 40 2.20 7.66 -8.49
N LYS A 41 1.20 7.99 -9.32
CA LYS A 41 1.23 9.13 -10.25
C LYS A 41 0.49 10.36 -9.74
N ALA A 42 -0.33 10.23 -8.72
CA ALA A 42 -0.75 11.38 -7.95
C ALA A 42 0.52 11.95 -7.29
N GLU A 43 0.87 13.19 -7.60
CA GLU A 43 1.85 13.90 -6.79
C GLU A 43 1.29 13.95 -5.37
N GLY A 44 1.99 13.30 -4.45
CA GLY A 44 1.51 13.01 -3.08
C GLY A 44 1.09 14.24 -2.29
#